data_AF-A0A5Q4EA49-F1
#
_entry.id   AF-A0A5Q4EA49-F1
#
_cell.length_a   1.000
_cell.length_b   1.000
_cell.length_c   1.000
_cell.angle_alpha   90.00
_cell.angle_beta   90.00
_cell.angle_gamma   90.00
#
_symmetry.space_group_name_H-M   'P 1'
#
loop_
_entity.id
_entity.type
_entity.pdbx_description
1 polymer ?
#
loop_
_entity_poly.entity_id
_entity_poly.type
_entity_poly.pdbx_seq_one_letter_code
_entity_poly.pdbx_strand_id
1 'polypeptide(L)'
;MAWGLTGCGLAVGSGALTGPTPEPSDQAALSAQTAPAAAAAAPDPPAPAPPAVDTFRDAVNRATSAVAIGQSAQSRADWELAASRWQQAIALMEQVPTDSPNRAQAQVKAQEYRQHLAAAQRRATDNIVPAAAPEPAAVPDLPTGLAAQIPIQRRQGGTPVIGVTLGGGSGSQTFPMLFDTGATGTLITADMARAVGVTVVGETRARIADGSVVTLPVGLVNIELGGLRREQVKVAIGGSYGLLGQDIYGQYGIAIGSHMIHLHE
;
A
#
# COMPACT_ATOMS: atom_id res chain seq x y z
N MET A 1 -47.61 -42.06 -45.01
CA MET A 1 -47.11 -40.66 -44.93
C MET A 1 -45.64 -40.75 -45.32
N ALA A 2 -45.17 -40.26 -46.47
CA ALA A 2 -45.29 -38.91 -47.03
C ALA A 2 -44.52 -37.87 -46.18
N TRP A 3 -43.53 -37.15 -46.68
CA TRP A 3 -42.62 -37.35 -47.84
C TRP A 3 -41.29 -36.67 -47.42
N GLY A 4 -40.15 -37.07 -47.98
CA GLY A 4 -38.90 -36.33 -47.81
C GLY A 4 -38.12 -36.32 -49.12
N LEU A 5 -37.17 -35.38 -49.26
CA LEU A 5 -35.85 -35.61 -49.89
C LEU A 5 -34.97 -34.36 -49.93
N THR A 6 -33.70 -34.61 -49.74
CA THR A 6 -32.48 -33.92 -50.19
C THR A 6 -32.61 -33.11 -51.50
N GLY A 7 -31.91 -31.97 -51.57
CA GLY A 7 -31.64 -31.26 -52.84
C GLY A 7 -30.41 -30.34 -52.73
N CYS A 8 -29.36 -30.62 -53.52
CA CYS A 8 -28.18 -29.77 -53.67
C CYS A 8 -28.15 -29.17 -55.08
N GLY A 9 -27.45 -28.03 -55.26
CA GLY A 9 -26.65 -27.84 -56.47
C GLY A 9 -26.69 -26.48 -57.18
N LEU A 10 -25.51 -25.85 -57.18
CA LEU A 10 -24.90 -25.11 -58.30
C LEU A 10 -25.50 -23.76 -58.73
N ALA A 11 -24.70 -23.04 -59.51
CA ALA A 11 -24.84 -21.61 -59.83
C ALA A 11 -24.55 -21.32 -61.31
N VAL A 12 -24.96 -20.14 -61.76
CA VAL A 12 -24.59 -19.51 -63.04
C VAL A 12 -24.27 -18.04 -62.75
N GLY A 13 -23.38 -17.42 -63.54
CA GLY A 13 -22.97 -16.02 -63.37
C GLY A 13 -22.63 -15.34 -64.69
N SER A 14 -21.88 -14.23 -64.62
CA SER A 14 -21.53 -13.30 -65.71
C SER A 14 -22.69 -12.44 -66.25
N GLY A 15 -22.46 -11.21 -66.73
CA GLY A 15 -21.22 -10.41 -66.66
C GLY A 15 -21.24 -9.15 -67.53
N ALA A 16 -20.55 -8.10 -67.06
CA ALA A 16 -19.97 -6.94 -67.77
C ALA A 16 -20.74 -6.15 -68.87
N LEU A 17 -20.82 -4.83 -68.65
CA LEU A 17 -20.65 -3.79 -69.68
C LEU A 17 -19.70 -2.73 -69.09
N THR A 18 -18.37 -2.80 -69.30
CA THR A 18 -17.63 -2.16 -70.42
C THR A 18 -18.02 -0.70 -70.68
N GLY A 19 -17.17 0.24 -70.25
CA GLY A 19 -17.07 1.58 -70.86
C GLY A 19 -15.75 1.71 -71.64
N PRO A 20 -15.47 2.89 -72.22
CA PRO A 20 -14.09 3.29 -72.54
C PRO A 20 -13.71 4.68 -72.00
N THR A 21 -12.43 4.85 -71.67
CA THR A 21 -11.74 6.11 -71.29
C THR A 21 -10.47 6.20 -72.16
N PRO A 22 -10.15 7.37 -72.75
CA PRO A 22 -9.09 8.27 -72.23
C PRO A 22 -9.53 9.76 -72.20
N GLU A 23 -8.99 10.70 -71.41
CA GLU A 23 -7.60 11.11 -71.07
C GLU A 23 -6.79 11.77 -72.21
N PRO A 24 -5.81 12.68 -71.93
CA PRO A 24 -5.42 13.33 -70.66
C PRO A 24 -5.79 14.86 -70.71
N SER A 25 -5.18 15.88 -70.07
CA SER A 25 -3.98 16.07 -69.22
C SER A 25 -4.07 17.37 -68.39
N ASP A 26 -3.20 17.49 -67.38
CA ASP A 26 -2.48 18.67 -66.79
C ASP A 26 -3.01 20.13 -66.90
N GLN A 27 -2.88 20.99 -65.87
CA GLN A 27 -1.75 21.14 -64.94
C GLN A 27 -2.09 21.47 -63.45
N ALA A 28 -1.28 20.90 -62.56
CA ALA A 28 -0.63 21.50 -61.38
C ALA A 28 -1.41 22.33 -60.30
N ALA A 29 -1.78 21.62 -59.22
CA ALA A 29 -1.25 21.81 -57.85
C ALA A 29 -1.69 22.98 -56.92
N LEU A 30 -1.65 22.64 -55.62
CA LEU A 30 -1.55 23.49 -54.41
C LEU A 30 -2.71 24.45 -54.05
N SER A 31 -3.60 23.98 -53.17
CA SER A 31 -3.59 24.40 -51.76
C SER A 31 -4.39 23.46 -50.87
N ALA A 32 -3.91 23.17 -49.66
CA ALA A 32 -4.61 22.33 -48.69
C ALA A 32 -5.79 23.10 -48.07
N GLN A 33 -6.98 22.51 -48.06
CA GLN A 33 -8.17 23.12 -47.48
C GLN A 33 -8.35 22.64 -46.04
N THR A 34 -8.47 23.58 -45.11
CA THR A 34 -8.31 23.34 -43.67
C THR A 34 -9.45 22.50 -43.08
N ALA A 35 -9.11 21.49 -42.30
CA ALA A 35 -10.07 20.83 -41.41
C ALA A 35 -10.61 21.84 -40.37
N PRO A 36 -11.88 21.72 -39.93
CA PRO A 36 -12.43 22.61 -38.91
C PRO A 36 -11.62 22.50 -37.61
N ALA A 37 -11.32 23.65 -36.99
CA ALA A 37 -10.48 23.70 -35.81
C ALA A 37 -11.11 22.91 -34.65
N ALA A 38 -10.35 21.98 -34.08
CA ALA A 38 -10.69 21.41 -32.79
C ALA A 38 -10.69 22.55 -31.76
N ALA A 39 -11.84 22.82 -31.15
CA ALA A 39 -11.93 23.72 -30.02
C ALA A 39 -11.11 23.11 -28.87
N ALA A 40 -9.93 23.68 -28.63
CA ALA A 40 -9.09 23.25 -27.52
C ALA A 40 -9.86 23.52 -26.21
N ALA A 41 -10.30 22.46 -25.56
CA ALA A 41 -10.72 22.54 -24.18
C ALA A 41 -9.54 23.12 -23.38
N ALA A 42 -9.76 24.24 -22.71
CA ALA A 42 -8.79 24.71 -21.72
C ALA A 42 -8.60 23.61 -20.68
N PRO A 43 -7.38 23.36 -20.18
CA PRO A 43 -7.20 22.43 -19.09
C PRO A 43 -8.03 22.93 -17.90
N ASP A 44 -8.83 22.04 -17.31
CA ASP A 44 -9.52 22.34 -16.06
C ASP A 44 -8.51 22.84 -15.02
N PRO A 45 -8.85 23.87 -14.22
CA PRO A 45 -7.99 24.28 -13.13
C PRO A 45 -7.78 23.06 -12.21
N PRO A 46 -6.53 22.72 -11.83
CA PRO A 46 -6.27 21.52 -11.05
C PRO A 46 -7.10 21.57 -9.77
N ALA A 47 -7.89 20.52 -9.53
CA ALA A 47 -8.75 20.43 -8.36
C ALA A 47 -7.91 20.67 -7.08
N PRO A 48 -8.41 21.48 -6.12
CA PRO A 48 -7.65 21.80 -4.93
C PRO A 48 -7.24 20.52 -4.22
N ALA A 49 -5.95 20.39 -3.92
CA ALA A 49 -5.41 19.21 -3.25
C ALA A 49 -6.18 18.94 -1.94
N PRO A 50 -6.39 17.67 -1.56
CA PRO A 50 -6.97 17.36 -0.26
C PRO A 50 -6.17 18.04 0.87
N PRO A 51 -6.82 18.47 1.96
CA PRO A 51 -6.18 19.28 2.99
C PRO A 51 -4.93 18.59 3.52
N ALA A 52 -3.85 19.36 3.67
CA ALA A 52 -2.52 18.83 3.95
C ALA A 52 -2.45 18.17 5.35
N VAL A 53 -2.67 16.85 5.39
CA VAL A 53 -2.50 16.02 6.59
C VAL A 53 -1.01 15.84 6.88
N ASP A 54 -0.43 16.87 7.49
CA ASP A 54 0.89 16.93 8.16
C ASP A 54 2.04 16.13 7.50
N THR A 55 2.13 16.20 6.17
CA THR A 55 3.07 15.39 5.37
C THR A 55 4.53 15.63 5.73
N PHE A 56 4.86 16.81 6.25
CA PHE A 56 6.19 17.14 6.78
C PHE A 56 6.52 16.33 8.04
N ARG A 57 5.61 16.25 9.02
CA ARG A 57 5.83 15.47 10.25
C ARG A 57 5.95 13.98 9.92
N ASP A 58 5.08 13.48 9.06
CA ASP A 58 5.12 12.07 8.66
C ASP A 58 6.40 11.74 7.86
N ALA A 59 6.92 12.68 7.06
CA ALA A 59 8.24 12.57 6.43
C ALA A 59 9.38 12.49 7.46
N VAL A 60 9.37 13.36 8.48
CA VAL A 60 10.36 13.34 9.57
C VAL A 60 10.28 12.02 10.34
N ASN A 61 9.09 11.52 10.65
CA ASN A 61 8.92 10.23 11.34
C ASN A 61 9.53 9.07 10.53
N ARG A 62 9.27 9.00 9.21
CA ARG A 62 9.87 7.98 8.34
C ARG A 62 11.40 8.11 8.24
N ALA A 63 11.94 9.32 8.30
CA ALA A 63 13.38 9.56 8.37
C ALA A 63 14.00 9.13 9.70
N THR A 64 13.36 9.41 10.85
CA THR A 64 13.82 8.94 12.17
C THR A 64 13.91 7.42 12.20
N SER A 65 12.87 6.71 11.74
CA SER A 65 12.92 5.25 11.59
C SER A 65 14.06 4.79 10.66
N ALA A 66 14.36 5.53 9.59
CA ALA A 66 15.44 5.22 8.66
C ALA A 66 16.84 5.38 9.28
N VAL A 67 17.01 6.33 10.21
CA VAL A 67 18.21 6.45 11.06
C VAL A 67 18.30 5.27 12.02
N ALA A 68 17.24 4.98 12.77
CA ALA A 68 17.22 3.92 13.79
C ALA A 68 17.54 2.54 13.18
N ILE A 69 16.85 2.17 12.10
CA ILE A 69 17.11 0.92 11.36
C ILE A 69 18.57 0.90 10.86
N GLY A 70 19.08 2.01 10.32
CA GLY A 70 20.48 2.11 9.90
C GLY A 70 21.51 2.02 11.04
N GLN A 71 21.15 2.37 12.27
CA GLN A 71 22.03 2.19 13.44
C GLN A 71 22.04 0.74 13.93
N SER A 72 20.91 0.02 13.80
CA SER A 72 20.78 -1.39 14.20
C SER A 72 20.99 -2.42 13.07
N ALA A 73 21.26 -1.99 11.84
CA ALA A 73 21.27 -2.86 10.65
C ALA A 73 22.44 -3.86 10.66
N GLN A 74 22.11 -5.16 10.71
CA GLN A 74 23.07 -6.27 10.75
C GLN A 74 23.15 -7.04 9.43
N SER A 75 22.19 -6.84 8.53
CA SER A 75 22.09 -7.57 7.25
C SER A 75 21.81 -6.62 6.08
N ARG A 76 22.03 -7.12 4.84
CA ARG A 76 21.59 -6.44 3.61
C ARG A 76 20.12 -6.00 3.67
N ALA A 77 19.23 -6.85 4.17
CA ALA A 77 17.79 -6.57 4.23
C ALA A 77 17.45 -5.38 5.14
N ASP A 78 18.20 -5.18 6.23
CA ASP A 78 18.02 -4.02 7.12
C ASP A 78 18.48 -2.72 6.43
N TRP A 79 19.56 -2.78 5.65
CA TRP A 79 20.04 -1.64 4.85
C TRP A 79 19.13 -1.31 3.66
N GLU A 80 18.57 -2.31 2.99
CA GLU A 80 17.52 -2.16 1.97
C GLU A 80 16.25 -1.55 2.57
N LEU A 81 15.88 -1.96 3.79
CA LEU A 81 14.76 -1.37 4.52
C LEU A 81 15.03 0.09 4.90
N ALA A 82 16.19 0.41 5.47
CA ALA A 82 16.59 1.78 5.78
C ALA A 82 16.52 2.67 4.52
N ALA A 83 17.04 2.17 3.39
CA ALA A 83 16.90 2.84 2.09
C ALA A 83 15.43 3.07 1.70
N SER A 84 14.55 2.07 1.84
CA SER A 84 13.12 2.23 1.55
C SER A 84 12.43 3.30 2.42
N ARG A 85 12.85 3.45 3.68
CA ARG A 85 12.33 4.47 4.61
C ARG A 85 12.85 5.87 4.25
N TRP A 86 14.12 6.00 3.87
CA TRP A 86 14.64 7.25 3.30
C TRP A 86 13.90 7.66 2.03
N GLN A 87 13.61 6.72 1.13
CA GLN A 87 12.84 6.99 -0.10
C GLN A 87 11.42 7.48 0.21
N GLN A 88 10.73 6.87 1.20
CA GLN A 88 9.42 7.32 1.67
C GLN A 88 9.49 8.74 2.28
N ALA A 89 10.50 9.02 3.10
CA ALA A 89 10.70 10.34 3.70
C ALA A 89 10.98 11.43 2.65
N ILE A 90 11.79 11.14 1.62
CA ILE A 90 12.05 12.05 0.49
C ILE A 90 10.75 12.35 -0.26
N ALA A 91 9.97 11.32 -0.61
CA ALA A 91 8.72 11.50 -1.35
C ALA A 91 7.69 12.33 -0.58
N LEU A 92 7.60 12.17 0.74
CA LEU A 92 6.73 12.97 1.60
C LEU A 92 7.22 14.43 1.76
N MET A 93 8.54 14.65 1.89
CA MET A 93 9.13 16.00 1.87
C MET A 93 8.87 16.73 0.53
N GLU A 94 8.98 16.02 -0.59
CA GLU A 94 8.72 16.58 -1.92
C GLU A 94 7.24 16.96 -2.10
N GLN A 95 6.32 16.23 -1.46
CA GLN A 95 4.87 16.48 -1.45
C GLN A 95 4.41 17.59 -0.48
N VAL A 96 5.28 18.17 0.37
CA VAL A 96 4.91 19.31 1.22
C VAL A 96 4.43 20.49 0.35
N PRO A 97 3.21 21.03 0.51
CA PRO A 97 2.69 22.10 -0.35
C PRO A 97 3.55 23.37 -0.38
N THR A 98 3.51 24.11 -1.49
CA THR A 98 4.36 25.31 -1.71
C THR A 98 4.02 26.50 -0.81
N ASP A 99 2.78 26.56 -0.35
CA ASP A 99 2.22 27.50 0.63
C ASP A 99 2.47 27.08 2.09
N SER A 100 2.98 25.86 2.33
CA SER A 100 3.31 25.40 3.67
C SER A 100 4.50 26.15 4.26
N PRO A 101 4.45 26.61 5.54
CA PRO A 101 5.61 27.21 6.20
C PRO A 101 6.80 26.25 6.31
N ASN A 102 6.57 24.94 6.21
CA ASN A 102 7.63 23.93 6.23
C ASN A 102 8.29 23.70 4.87
N ARG A 103 7.82 24.29 3.76
CA ARG A 103 8.29 23.97 2.40
C ARG A 103 9.80 24.14 2.20
N ALA A 104 10.37 25.23 2.71
CA ALA A 104 11.81 25.48 2.59
C ALA A 104 12.64 24.44 3.37
N GLN A 105 12.22 24.11 4.59
CA GLN A 105 12.85 23.08 5.41
C GLN A 105 12.72 21.69 4.79
N ALA A 106 11.55 21.38 4.19
CA ALA A 106 11.29 20.12 3.51
C ALA A 106 12.24 19.89 2.32
N GLN A 107 12.50 20.92 1.51
CA GLN A 107 13.44 20.82 0.39
C GLN A 107 14.89 20.57 0.85
N VAL A 108 15.34 21.26 1.90
CA VAL A 108 16.66 21.02 2.50
C VAL A 108 16.75 19.60 3.06
N LYS A 109 15.73 19.15 3.79
CA LYS A 109 15.69 17.78 4.33
C LYS A 109 15.57 16.70 3.26
N ALA A 110 14.89 16.93 2.15
CA ALA A 110 14.92 16.01 1.02
C ALA A 110 16.35 15.80 0.47
N GLN A 111 17.18 16.84 0.44
CA GLN A 111 18.59 16.74 0.01
C GLN A 111 19.48 16.02 1.05
N GLU A 112 19.24 16.22 2.34
CA GLU A 112 19.84 15.45 3.45
C GLU A 112 19.47 13.96 3.33
N TYR A 113 18.17 13.66 3.19
CA TYR A 113 17.64 12.30 3.13
C TYR A 113 18.11 11.52 1.90
N ARG A 114 18.29 12.19 0.74
CA ARG A 114 18.90 11.58 -0.47
C ARG A 114 20.35 11.13 -0.24
N GLN A 115 21.11 11.79 0.63
CA GLN A 115 22.47 11.36 0.98
C GLN A 115 22.45 10.13 1.89
N HIS A 116 21.55 10.09 2.87
CA HIS A 116 21.36 8.91 3.72
C HIS A 116 20.82 7.70 2.94
N LEU A 117 19.91 7.92 1.97
CA LEU A 117 19.45 6.90 1.01
C LEU A 117 20.63 6.26 0.29
N ALA A 118 21.51 7.07 -0.32
CA ALA A 118 22.67 6.58 -1.04
C ALA A 118 23.68 5.85 -0.12
N ALA A 119 23.82 6.28 1.14
CA ALA A 119 24.64 5.60 2.13
C ALA A 119 24.07 4.22 2.53
N ALA A 120 22.75 4.12 2.72
CA ALA A 120 22.08 2.86 3.01
C ALA A 120 22.14 1.87 1.81
N GLN A 121 21.91 2.36 0.59
CA GLN A 121 22.03 1.56 -0.64
C GLN A 121 23.44 1.00 -0.86
N ARG A 122 24.49 1.78 -0.57
CA ARG A 122 25.88 1.27 -0.60
C ARG A 122 26.08 0.13 0.40
N ARG A 123 25.70 0.33 1.67
CA ARG A 123 25.84 -0.68 2.73
C ARG A 123 24.99 -1.94 2.51
N ALA A 124 23.87 -1.83 1.81
CA ALA A 124 23.12 -2.98 1.31
C ALA A 124 23.90 -3.75 0.21
N THR A 125 24.61 -3.02 -0.66
CA THR A 125 25.36 -3.59 -1.79
C THR A 125 26.67 -4.23 -1.34
N ASP A 126 27.35 -3.61 -0.37
CA ASP A 126 28.55 -4.14 0.30
C ASP A 126 28.27 -5.55 0.89
N ASN A 127 29.30 -6.41 0.91
CA ASN A 127 29.15 -7.82 1.27
C ASN A 127 29.07 -8.06 2.79
N ILE A 128 27.98 -7.58 3.40
CA ILE A 128 27.61 -7.92 4.78
C ILE A 128 27.01 -9.33 4.75
N VAL A 129 27.75 -10.28 5.33
CA VAL A 129 27.34 -11.68 5.47
C VAL A 129 25.96 -11.74 6.14
N PRO A 130 24.97 -12.48 5.60
CA PRO A 130 23.69 -12.65 6.26
C PRO A 130 23.90 -13.26 7.65
N ALA A 131 23.47 -12.56 8.69
CA ALA A 131 23.35 -13.15 10.01
C ALA A 131 22.43 -14.37 9.91
N ALA A 132 22.97 -15.56 10.20
CA ALA A 132 22.18 -16.79 10.19
C ALA A 132 21.04 -16.65 11.20
N ALA A 133 19.84 -17.11 10.81
CA ALA A 133 18.65 -16.92 11.64
C ALA A 133 18.84 -17.54 13.04
N PRO A 134 18.69 -16.77 14.12
CA PRO A 134 18.79 -17.33 15.47
C PRO A 134 17.61 -18.26 15.74
N GLU A 135 17.90 -19.42 16.31
CA GLU A 135 16.88 -20.32 16.85
C GLU A 135 16.18 -19.71 18.07
N PRO A 136 14.93 -20.11 18.38
CA PRO A 136 14.14 -19.51 19.45
C PRO A 136 14.64 -19.93 20.85
N ALA A 137 15.63 -19.20 21.37
CA ALA A 137 16.06 -19.25 22.76
C ALA A 137 15.60 -17.97 23.52
N ALA A 138 15.18 -18.18 24.77
CA ALA A 138 14.71 -17.21 25.78
C ALA A 138 14.87 -15.71 25.45
N VAL A 139 13.74 -14.98 25.45
CA VAL A 139 13.66 -13.52 25.27
C VAL A 139 14.70 -12.76 26.13
N PRO A 140 15.71 -12.12 25.51
CA PRO A 140 16.49 -11.08 26.16
C PRO A 140 15.66 -9.80 26.26
N ASP A 141 16.09 -8.85 27.09
CA ASP A 141 15.61 -7.47 27.00
C ASP A 141 15.79 -6.95 25.57
N LEU A 142 14.76 -6.29 25.03
CA LEU A 142 14.79 -5.80 23.65
C LEU A 142 15.95 -4.80 23.48
N PRO A 143 16.86 -4.99 22.50
CA PRO A 143 17.98 -4.08 22.28
C PRO A 143 17.48 -2.66 22.02
N THR A 144 18.16 -1.67 22.61
CA THR A 144 17.73 -0.26 22.66
C THR A 144 17.26 0.27 21.31
N GLY A 145 16.01 0.76 21.26
CA GLY A 145 15.35 1.24 20.04
C GLY A 145 14.49 0.19 19.31
N LEU A 146 14.45 -1.07 19.79
CA LEU A 146 13.53 -2.10 19.32
C LEU A 146 12.28 -2.15 20.20
N ALA A 147 11.16 -1.67 19.67
CA ALA A 147 9.85 -1.61 20.34
C ALA A 147 9.13 -2.96 20.42
N ALA A 148 9.34 -3.86 19.45
CA ALA A 148 8.73 -5.19 19.44
C ALA A 148 9.50 -6.21 18.59
N GLN A 149 9.36 -7.48 18.97
CA GLN A 149 9.67 -8.63 18.11
C GLN A 149 8.43 -9.51 17.99
N ILE A 150 7.97 -9.77 16.76
CA ILE A 150 6.70 -10.44 16.49
C ILE A 150 6.94 -11.62 15.54
N PRO A 151 6.84 -12.88 16.03
CA PRO A 151 6.94 -14.06 15.18
C PRO A 151 5.82 -14.14 14.14
N ILE A 152 6.20 -14.41 12.88
CA ILE A 152 5.27 -14.67 11.78
C ILE A 152 4.87 -16.14 11.85
N GLN A 153 3.62 -16.41 12.23
CA GLN A 153 3.09 -17.78 12.37
C GLN A 153 2.96 -18.49 11.01
N ARG A 154 2.57 -17.74 9.98
CA ARG A 154 2.45 -18.19 8.57
C ARG A 154 2.34 -16.97 7.65
N ARG A 155 2.31 -17.20 6.34
CA ARG A 155 1.97 -16.18 5.33
C ARG A 155 0.73 -16.60 4.56
N GLN A 156 -0.16 -15.66 4.28
CA GLN A 156 -1.43 -15.86 3.57
C GLN A 156 -1.51 -14.83 2.44
N GLY A 157 -1.44 -15.28 1.18
CA GLY A 157 -1.30 -14.37 0.02
C GLY A 157 0.01 -13.56 0.01
N GLY A 158 1.04 -14.01 0.73
CA GLY A 158 2.28 -13.27 0.97
C GLY A 158 2.27 -12.45 2.27
N THR A 159 1.12 -11.91 2.66
CA THR A 159 0.93 -11.12 3.88
C THR A 159 1.26 -11.94 5.14
N PRO A 160 2.06 -11.41 6.10
CA PRO A 160 2.32 -12.08 7.37
C PRO A 160 1.03 -12.28 8.18
N VAL A 161 0.90 -13.44 8.82
CA VAL A 161 -0.09 -13.69 9.87
C VAL A 161 0.64 -13.84 11.19
N ILE A 162 0.23 -13.06 12.18
CA ILE A 162 0.86 -12.96 13.51
C ILE A 162 -0.18 -13.26 14.61
N GLY A 163 0.31 -13.63 15.79
CA GLY A 163 -0.53 -13.71 16.99
C GLY A 163 -0.73 -12.33 17.61
N VAL A 164 -1.99 -11.93 17.79
CA VAL A 164 -2.37 -10.69 18.48
C VAL A 164 -3.34 -11.02 19.60
N THR A 165 -3.01 -10.62 20.82
CA THR A 165 -3.91 -10.75 21.98
C THR A 165 -4.86 -9.57 22.02
N LEU A 166 -6.16 -9.86 21.95
CA LEU A 166 -7.24 -8.89 22.12
C LEU A 166 -7.84 -9.05 23.50
N GLY A 167 -8.12 -7.94 24.18
CA GLY A 167 -8.77 -7.89 25.49
C GLY A 167 -10.05 -7.04 25.46
N GLY A 168 -11.11 -7.55 26.09
CA GLY A 168 -12.41 -6.87 26.21
C GLY A 168 -13.09 -7.19 27.55
N GLY A 169 -14.41 -6.99 27.63
CA GLY A 169 -15.18 -7.13 28.87
C GLY A 169 -15.31 -8.57 29.40
N SER A 170 -14.99 -9.59 28.60
CA SER A 170 -15.05 -11.01 29.00
C SER A 170 -13.67 -11.63 29.26
N GLY A 171 -12.58 -10.89 29.07
CA GLY A 171 -11.19 -11.35 29.22
C GLY A 171 -10.32 -11.05 28.01
N SER A 172 -9.20 -11.76 27.89
CA SER A 172 -8.27 -11.64 26.76
C SER A 172 -8.00 -12.98 26.08
N GLN A 173 -7.86 -12.96 24.75
CA GLN A 173 -7.54 -14.14 23.94
C GLN A 173 -6.65 -13.76 22.75
N THR A 174 -5.71 -14.64 22.40
CA THR A 174 -4.84 -14.49 21.22
C THR A 174 -5.50 -15.04 19.96
N PHE A 175 -5.46 -14.25 18.87
CA PHE A 175 -6.01 -14.59 17.57
C PHE A 175 -4.95 -14.43 16.45
N PRO A 176 -5.05 -15.22 15.37
CA PRO A 176 -4.26 -14.97 14.17
C PRO A 176 -4.84 -13.78 13.39
N MET A 177 -4.02 -12.73 13.19
CA MET A 177 -4.38 -11.54 12.41
C MET A 177 -3.36 -11.29 11.30
N LEU A 178 -3.80 -10.75 10.16
CA LEU A 178 -2.92 -10.33 9.08
C LEU A 178 -2.23 -9.01 9.46
N PHE A 179 -0.93 -8.92 9.28
CA PHE A 179 -0.20 -7.65 9.37
C PHE A 179 -0.37 -6.89 8.04
N ASP A 180 -1.46 -6.13 7.93
CA ASP A 180 -1.90 -5.51 6.68
C ASP A 180 -1.46 -4.04 6.59
N THR A 181 -0.31 -3.81 5.97
CA THR A 181 0.25 -2.47 5.77
C THR A 181 -0.62 -1.57 4.89
N GLY A 182 -1.60 -2.10 4.16
CA GLY A 182 -2.58 -1.33 3.40
C GLY A 182 -3.76 -0.82 4.23
N ALA A 183 -4.03 -1.43 5.40
CA ALA A 183 -5.13 -1.05 6.27
C ALA A 183 -4.79 0.21 7.09
N THR A 184 -5.60 1.27 6.94
CA THR A 184 -5.47 2.50 7.75
C THR A 184 -5.81 2.28 9.22
N GLY A 185 -6.69 1.32 9.51
CA GLY A 185 -7.17 1.02 10.86
C GLY A 185 -7.45 -0.48 11.04
N THR A 186 -7.47 -0.93 12.30
CA THR A 186 -7.57 -2.34 12.66
C THR A 186 -9.00 -2.87 12.59
N LEU A 187 -9.14 -4.07 12.01
CA LEU A 187 -10.40 -4.79 11.81
C LEU A 187 -10.34 -6.13 12.58
N ILE A 188 -11.40 -6.46 13.32
CA ILE A 188 -11.56 -7.77 13.98
C ILE A 188 -12.86 -8.44 13.52
N THR A 189 -12.91 -9.76 13.48
CA THR A 189 -14.15 -10.46 13.08
C THR A 189 -15.21 -10.41 14.17
N ALA A 190 -16.48 -10.63 13.79
CA ALA A 190 -17.59 -10.70 14.75
C ALA A 190 -17.41 -11.83 15.79
N ASP A 191 -16.70 -12.91 15.44
CA ASP A 191 -16.36 -14.00 16.38
C ASP A 191 -15.28 -13.58 17.38
N MET A 192 -14.23 -12.89 16.93
CA MET A 192 -13.22 -12.30 17.82
C MET A 192 -13.86 -11.31 18.80
N ALA A 193 -14.74 -10.44 18.29
CA ALA A 193 -15.46 -9.45 19.09
C ALA A 193 -16.38 -10.10 20.15
N ARG A 194 -17.07 -11.18 19.79
CA ARG A 194 -17.89 -11.96 20.74
C ARG A 194 -17.05 -12.71 21.77
N ALA A 195 -15.92 -13.29 21.37
CA ALA A 195 -15.09 -14.12 22.24
C ALA A 195 -14.46 -13.34 23.42
N VAL A 196 -14.04 -12.09 23.21
CA VAL A 196 -13.46 -11.25 24.27
C VAL A 196 -14.45 -10.26 24.91
N GLY A 197 -15.72 -10.26 24.47
CA GLY A 197 -16.75 -9.36 25.01
C GLY A 197 -16.52 -7.90 24.67
N VAL A 198 -16.39 -7.59 23.37
CA VAL A 198 -16.16 -6.21 22.89
C VAL A 198 -17.43 -5.38 22.97
N THR A 199 -17.38 -4.27 23.72
CA THR A 199 -18.45 -3.27 23.75
C THR A 199 -18.40 -2.42 22.48
N VAL A 200 -19.49 -2.42 21.71
CA VAL A 200 -19.69 -1.52 20.57
C VAL A 200 -19.96 -0.10 21.08
N VAL A 201 -19.24 0.88 20.55
CA VAL A 201 -19.31 2.30 20.95
C VAL A 201 -19.76 3.24 19.83
N GLY A 202 -20.03 2.72 18.63
CA GLY A 202 -20.49 3.47 17.48
C GLY A 202 -20.30 2.70 16.18
N GLU A 203 -20.24 3.42 15.07
CA GLU A 203 -19.98 2.88 13.72
C GLU A 203 -18.95 3.73 12.97
N THR A 204 -18.34 3.17 11.94
CA THR A 204 -17.43 3.86 11.00
C THR A 204 -17.73 3.47 9.56
N ARG A 205 -17.26 4.27 8.61
CA ARG A 205 -17.32 3.97 7.18
C ARG A 205 -15.95 3.48 6.70
N ALA A 206 -15.80 2.18 6.52
CA ALA A 206 -14.59 1.57 5.96
C ALA A 206 -14.65 1.58 4.44
N ARG A 207 -13.54 1.90 3.77
CA ARG A 207 -13.38 1.69 2.32
C ARG A 207 -12.76 0.31 2.08
N ILE A 208 -13.36 -0.47 1.19
CA ILE A 208 -12.86 -1.78 0.78
C ILE A 208 -11.97 -1.63 -0.47
N ALA A 209 -11.11 -2.61 -0.76
CA ALA A 209 -10.15 -2.57 -1.86
C ALA A 209 -10.78 -2.48 -3.27
N ASP A 210 -12.07 -2.83 -3.41
CA ASP A 210 -12.87 -2.63 -4.64
C ASP A 210 -13.38 -1.18 -4.80
N GLY A 211 -13.06 -0.29 -3.87
CA GLY A 211 -13.49 1.11 -3.82
C GLY A 211 -14.82 1.34 -3.10
N SER A 212 -15.58 0.29 -2.79
CA SER A 212 -16.86 0.38 -2.06
C SER A 212 -16.67 0.91 -0.63
N VAL A 213 -17.75 1.42 -0.04
CA VAL A 213 -17.76 1.95 1.32
C VAL A 213 -18.84 1.26 2.13
N VAL A 214 -18.44 0.61 3.22
CA VAL A 214 -19.30 -0.20 4.08
C VAL A 214 -19.33 0.42 5.48
N THR A 215 -20.52 0.55 6.06
CA THR A 215 -20.66 0.92 7.47
C THR A 215 -20.40 -0.31 8.34
N LEU A 216 -19.47 -0.20 9.29
CA LEU A 216 -19.08 -1.26 10.21
C LEU A 216 -19.22 -0.77 11.67
N PRO A 217 -19.71 -1.61 12.60
CA PRO A 217 -19.64 -1.31 14.03
C PRO A 217 -18.20 -1.09 14.49
N VAL A 218 -18.03 -0.22 15.48
CA VAL A 218 -16.74 0.08 16.13
C VAL A 218 -16.81 -0.30 17.59
N GLY A 219 -15.83 -1.07 18.06
CA GLY A 219 -15.66 -1.40 19.46
C GLY A 219 -14.38 -0.83 20.05
N LEU A 220 -14.25 -0.92 21.38
CA LEU A 220 -13.00 -0.65 22.10
C LEU A 220 -12.38 -1.97 22.59
N VAL A 221 -11.09 -2.14 22.34
CA VAL A 221 -10.29 -3.29 22.81
C VAL A 221 -8.96 -2.84 23.39
N ASN A 222 -8.40 -3.65 24.29
CA ASN A 222 -6.98 -3.62 24.57
C ASN A 222 -6.28 -4.58 23.60
N ILE A 223 -5.09 -4.23 23.13
CA ILE A 223 -4.32 -4.99 22.13
C ILE A 223 -2.91 -5.23 22.65
N GLU A 224 -2.42 -6.46 22.56
CA GLU A 224 -1.07 -6.83 22.93
C GLU A 224 -0.41 -7.73 21.87
N LEU A 225 0.81 -7.39 21.45
CA LEU A 225 1.58 -8.13 20.44
C LEU A 225 3.09 -7.86 20.57
N GLY A 226 3.91 -8.93 20.58
CA GLY A 226 5.38 -8.81 20.60
C GLY A 226 5.97 -8.01 21.76
N GLY A 227 5.26 -7.91 22.89
CA GLY A 227 5.59 -7.09 24.06
C GLY A 227 4.95 -5.70 24.09
N LEU A 228 4.45 -5.19 22.95
CA LEU A 228 3.70 -3.93 22.92
C LEU A 228 2.29 -4.12 23.46
N ARG A 229 1.86 -3.19 24.31
CA ARG A 229 0.49 -3.05 24.80
C ARG A 229 -0.12 -1.72 24.32
N ARG A 230 -1.40 -1.75 23.99
CA ARG A 230 -2.26 -0.58 23.74
C ARG A 230 -3.62 -0.81 24.39
N GLU A 231 -4.24 0.26 24.88
CA GLU A 231 -5.51 0.19 25.60
C GLU A 231 -6.55 1.10 24.96
N GLN A 232 -7.82 0.70 25.03
CA GLN A 232 -8.95 1.44 24.47
C GLN A 232 -8.78 1.80 22.97
N VAL A 233 -8.19 0.87 22.20
CA VAL A 233 -8.04 0.98 20.75
C VAL A 233 -9.40 0.83 20.10
N LYS A 234 -9.74 1.77 19.19
CA LYS A 234 -10.93 1.67 18.35
C LYS A 234 -10.68 0.68 17.21
N VAL A 235 -11.45 -0.39 17.18
CA VAL A 235 -11.39 -1.40 16.09
C VAL A 235 -12.72 -1.48 15.38
N ALA A 236 -12.68 -1.62 14.05
CA ALA A 236 -13.86 -1.97 13.27
C ALA A 236 -14.18 -3.46 13.48
N ILE A 237 -15.47 -3.83 13.43
CA ILE A 237 -15.93 -5.20 13.61
C ILE A 237 -16.60 -5.68 12.31
N GLY A 238 -16.02 -6.68 11.67
CA GLY A 238 -16.52 -7.21 10.40
C GLY A 238 -15.48 -8.04 9.63
N GLY A 239 -15.83 -8.41 8.40
CA GLY A 239 -14.96 -9.21 7.52
C GLY A 239 -14.73 -10.66 7.99
N SER A 240 -14.00 -11.41 7.19
CA SER A 240 -13.72 -12.85 7.40
C SER A 240 -12.40 -13.13 8.14
N TYR A 241 -11.53 -12.12 8.28
CA TYR A 241 -10.22 -12.21 8.91
C TYR A 241 -9.93 -10.93 9.70
N GLY A 242 -9.16 -11.05 10.80
CA GLY A 242 -8.64 -9.88 11.50
C GLY A 242 -7.47 -9.26 10.75
N LEU A 243 -7.45 -7.92 10.63
CA LEU A 243 -6.41 -7.13 9.97
C LEU A 243 -5.83 -6.14 10.98
N LEU A 244 -4.51 -6.13 11.15
CA LEU A 244 -3.79 -5.17 11.98
C LEU A 244 -3.29 -4.01 11.11
N GLY A 245 -3.75 -2.79 11.42
CA GLY A 245 -3.52 -1.61 10.59
C GLY A 245 -2.43 -0.66 11.09
N GLN A 246 -2.22 0.40 10.28
CA GLN A 246 -1.28 1.50 10.57
C GLN A 246 -1.62 2.26 11.87
N ASP A 247 -2.84 2.12 12.40
CA ASP A 247 -3.26 2.64 13.70
C ASP A 247 -2.52 2.03 14.90
N ILE A 248 -1.97 0.81 14.75
CA ILE A 248 -1.24 0.12 15.83
C ILE A 248 0.27 0.33 15.74
N TYR A 249 0.81 0.22 14.52
CA TYR A 249 2.25 0.17 14.29
C TYR A 249 2.79 1.27 13.37
N GLY A 250 1.94 2.14 12.81
CA GLY A 250 2.35 3.15 11.82
C GLY A 250 3.32 4.20 12.38
N GLN A 251 3.33 4.37 13.70
CA GLN A 251 4.29 5.17 14.47
C GLN A 251 5.71 4.58 14.51
N TYR A 252 5.88 3.29 14.22
CA TYR A 252 7.15 2.57 14.36
C TYR A 252 7.87 2.37 13.02
N GLY A 253 9.19 2.22 13.07
CA GLY A 253 9.96 1.64 11.99
C GLY A 253 9.68 0.14 11.88
N ILE A 254 9.00 -0.30 10.81
CA ILE A 254 8.66 -1.72 10.62
C ILE A 254 9.71 -2.40 9.73
N ALA A 255 10.29 -3.52 10.19
CA ALA A 255 11.01 -4.49 9.38
C ALA A 255 10.21 -5.79 9.26
N ILE A 256 10.11 -6.37 8.06
CA ILE A 256 9.37 -7.63 7.82
C ILE A 256 10.35 -8.65 7.21
N GLY A 257 10.96 -9.46 8.05
CA GLY A 257 11.81 -10.58 7.65
C GLY A 257 11.01 -11.82 7.20
N SER A 258 11.70 -12.92 6.95
CA SER A 258 11.07 -14.19 6.53
C SER A 258 10.11 -14.74 7.60
N HIS A 259 10.58 -14.79 8.86
CA HIS A 259 9.88 -15.41 10.01
C HIS A 259 9.55 -14.42 11.16
N MET A 260 10.00 -13.16 11.08
CA MET A 260 9.89 -12.17 12.15
C MET A 260 9.49 -10.80 11.60
N ILE A 261 8.70 -10.05 12.36
CA ILE A 261 8.51 -8.61 12.19
C ILE A 261 9.17 -7.91 13.37
N HIS A 262 9.99 -6.91 13.09
CA HIS A 262 10.60 -6.04 14.09
C HIS A 262 9.94 -4.67 14.02
N LEU A 263 9.57 -4.11 15.17
CA LEU A 263 9.12 -2.73 15.29
C LEU A 263 10.18 -1.94 16.05
N HIS A 264 10.57 -0.79 15.53
CA HIS A 264 11.58 0.11 16.07
C HIS A 264 10.97 1.46 16.42
N GLU A 265 11.46 2.12 17.47
CA GLU A 265 11.01 3.47 17.87
C GLU A 265 11.43 4.59 16.89
#